data_AF-A0A0V8GCL3-F1
#
_entry.id   AF-A0A0V8GCL3-F1
#
_cell.length_a   1.000
_cell.length_b   1.000
_cell.length_c   1.000
_cell.angle_alpha   90.00
_cell.angle_beta   90.00
_cell.angle_gamma   90.00
#
_symmetry.space_group_name_H-M   'P 1'
#
loop_
_entity.id
_entity.type
_entity.pdbx_description
1 polymer ?
#
loop_
_entity_poly.entity_id
_entity_poly.type
_entity_poly.pdbx_seq_one_letter_code
_entity_poly.pdbx_strand_id
1 'polypeptide(L)'
;MNFIISALFITVGLGLQQLLASRNNPYLGVIMPLLLTIVMTWRYLNGGYNSFLAYALILGFGWIVLSVEWSNGRKSFKKNQEKELERMRVHDTL
;
A
#
# COMPACT_ATOMS: atom_id res chain seq x y z
N MET A 1 25.61 6.52 -3.66
CA MET A 1 25.02 5.17 -3.62
C MET A 1 24.65 4.73 -5.02
N ASN A 2 25.07 3.53 -5.41
CA ASN A 2 24.92 3.06 -6.79
C ASN A 2 23.44 3.01 -7.20
N PHE A 3 23.08 3.77 -8.24
CA PHE A 3 21.74 3.87 -8.82
C PHE A 3 21.09 2.50 -9.06
N ILE A 4 21.91 1.50 -9.42
CA ILE A 4 21.51 0.11 -9.65
C ILE A 4 20.90 -0.53 -8.39
N ILE A 5 21.45 -0.26 -7.21
CA ILE A 5 20.96 -0.82 -5.93
C ILE A 5 19.61 -0.20 -5.57
N SER A 6 19.46 1.11 -5.78
CA SER A 6 18.19 1.81 -5.54
C SER A 6 17.10 1.33 -6.50
N ALA A 7 17.42 1.12 -7.78
CA ALA A 7 16.49 0.60 -8.78
C ALA A 7 16.02 -0.81 -8.43
N LEU A 8 16.94 -1.71 -8.03
CA LEU A 8 16.62 -3.07 -7.60
C LEU A 8 15.66 -3.09 -6.41
N PHE A 9 15.88 -2.22 -5.41
CA PHE A 9 14.99 -2.12 -4.26
C PHE A 9 13.58 -1.65 -4.64
N ILE A 10 13.47 -0.68 -5.55
CA ILE A 10 12.19 -0.17 -6.04
C ILE A 10 11.45 -1.26 -6.85
N THR A 11 12.15 -1.99 -7.72
CA THR A 11 11.55 -3.07 -8.52
C THR A 11 11.07 -4.24 -7.65
N VAL A 12 11.85 -4.63 -6.64
CA VAL A 12 11.43 -5.66 -5.67
C VAL A 12 10.26 -5.18 -4.83
N GLY A 13 10.25 -3.91 -4.42
CA GLY A 13 9.13 -3.28 -3.72
C GLY A 13 7.83 -3.28 -4.54
N LEU A 14 7.90 -2.89 -5.82
CA LEU A 14 6.77 -2.92 -6.75
C LEU A 14 6.28 -4.34 -7.03
N GLY A 15 7.19 -5.29 -7.24
CA GLY A 15 6.85 -6.69 -7.48
C GLY A 15 6.16 -7.34 -6.28
N LEU A 16 6.62 -7.04 -5.07
CA LEU A 16 5.93 -7.43 -3.83
C LEU A 16 4.55 -6.76 -3.75
N GLN A 17 4.45 -5.46 -3.99
CA GLN A 17 3.19 -4.73 -3.93
C GLN A 17 2.11 -5.31 -4.86
N GLN A 18 2.51 -5.76 -6.06
CA GLN A 18 1.60 -6.33 -7.07
C GLN A 18 1.16 -7.77 -6.76
N LEU A 19 2.06 -8.59 -6.22
CA LEU A 19 1.74 -9.91 -5.67
C LEU A 19 0.83 -9.83 -4.44
N LEU A 20 0.93 -8.72 -3.71
CA LEU A 20 0.19 -8.47 -2.48
C LEU A 20 -1.23 -7.93 -2.74
N ALA A 21 -1.42 -7.04 -3.71
CA ALA A 21 -2.75 -6.55 -4.08
C ALA A 21 -3.73 -7.67 -4.51
N SER A 22 -3.20 -8.81 -4.97
CA SER A 22 -3.99 -9.98 -5.38
C SER A 22 -4.45 -10.87 -4.23
N ARG A 23 -3.87 -10.78 -3.02
CA ARG A 23 -4.20 -11.71 -1.92
C ARG A 23 -5.10 -11.06 -0.86
N ASN A 24 -6.13 -11.81 -0.44
CA ASN A 24 -7.17 -11.51 0.55
C ASN A 24 -6.67 -11.15 1.99
N ASN A 25 -5.38 -10.86 2.17
CA ASN A 25 -4.75 -10.81 3.48
C ASN A 25 -4.72 -9.37 4.07
N PRO A 26 -5.34 -9.10 5.24
CA PRO A 26 -5.34 -7.77 5.88
C PRO A 26 -3.95 -7.24 6.25
N TYR A 27 -2.95 -8.11 6.43
CA TYR A 27 -1.58 -7.70 6.76
C TYR A 27 -0.86 -6.96 5.62
N LEU A 28 -1.41 -6.99 4.40
CA LEU A 28 -0.79 -6.35 3.23
C LEU A 28 -0.98 -4.83 3.22
N GLY A 29 -1.99 -4.33 3.95
CA GLY A 29 -2.18 -2.89 4.17
C GLY A 29 -1.09 -2.26 5.03
N VAL A 30 -0.33 -3.06 5.79
CA VAL A 30 0.78 -2.59 6.64
C VAL A 30 2.09 -2.45 5.85
N ILE A 31 2.20 -3.12 4.71
CA ILE A 31 3.42 -3.10 3.90
C ILE A 31 3.59 -1.77 3.16
N MET A 32 2.49 -1.14 2.77
CA MET A 32 2.52 0.17 2.12
C MET A 32 3.02 1.30 3.04
N PRO A 33 2.53 1.45 4.29
CA PRO A 33 3.11 2.40 5.24
C PRO A 33 4.55 2.06 5.62
N LEU A 34 4.94 0.78 5.68
CA LEU A 34 6.35 0.37 5.89
C LEU A 34 7.26 0.79 4.73
N LEU A 35 6.83 0.66 3.48
CA LEU A 35 7.59 1.15 2.33
C LEU A 35 7.71 2.67 2.35
N LEU A 36 6.62 3.37 2.65
CA LEU A 36 6.61 4.82 2.78
C LEU A 36 7.61 5.29 3.85
N THR A 37 7.64 4.65 5.03
CA THR A 37 8.60 5.01 6.08
C THR A 37 10.04 4.78 5.64
N ILE A 38 10.36 3.63 5.03
CA ILE A 38 11.72 3.35 4.54
C ILE A 38 12.20 4.41 3.55
N VAL A 39 11.38 4.75 2.55
CA VAL A 39 11.74 5.76 1.53
C VAL A 39 11.86 7.15 2.14
N MET A 40 10.95 7.54 3.02
CA MET A 40 10.98 8.83 3.71
C MET A 40 12.19 8.95 4.62
N THR A 41 12.49 7.93 5.43
CA THR A 41 13.67 7.89 6.31
C THR A 41 14.95 7.91 5.50
N TRP A 42 15.01 7.16 4.40
CA TRP A 42 16.13 7.20 3.46
C TRP A 42 16.38 8.62 2.94
N ARG A 43 15.32 9.30 2.49
CA ARG A 43 15.41 10.67 1.98
C ARG A 43 15.79 11.68 3.07
N TYR A 44 15.36 11.45 4.31
CA TYR A 44 15.78 12.24 5.47
C TYR A 44 17.28 12.12 5.76
N LEU A 45 17.83 10.91 5.74
CA LEU A 45 19.26 10.67 5.95
C LEU A 45 20.15 11.30 4.86
N ASN A 46 19.63 11.45 3.63
CA ASN A 46 20.34 12.13 2.54
C ASN A 46 20.17 13.66 2.55
N GLY A 47 19.63 14.25 3.62
CA GLY A 47 19.42 15.69 3.73
C GLY A 47 18.25 16.22 2.89
N GLY A 48 17.32 15.36 2.47
CA GLY A 48 16.18 15.73 1.63
C GLY A 48 15.08 16.54 2.32
N TYR A 49 15.19 16.79 3.64
CA TYR A 49 14.25 17.60 4.41
C TYR A 49 14.99 18.61 5.28
N ASN A 50 14.54 19.87 5.26
CA ASN A 50 15.14 20.97 6.03
C ASN A 50 14.93 20.84 7.55
N SER A 51 13.94 20.07 8.01
CA SER A 51 13.60 19.93 9.43
C SER A 51 12.89 18.61 9.70
N PHE A 52 13.16 18.04 10.89
CA PHE A 52 12.47 16.86 11.40
C PHE A 52 10.95 17.04 11.45
N LEU A 53 10.49 18.27 11.68
CA LEU A 53 9.07 18.60 11.76
C LEU A 53 8.37 18.44 10.39
N ALA A 54 9.03 18.85 9.31
CA ALA A 54 8.51 18.66 7.94
C ALA A 54 8.45 17.18 7.57
N TYR A 55 9.47 16.41 7.96
CA TYR A 55 9.49 14.96 7.79
C TYR A 55 8.31 14.29 8.52
N ALA A 56 8.11 14.61 9.81
CA ALA A 56 7.06 14.00 10.63
C ALA A 56 5.65 14.32 10.12
N LEU A 57 5.42 15.56 9.64
CA LEU A 57 4.13 15.96 9.07
C LEU A 57 3.80 15.21 7.79
N ILE A 58 4.76 15.11 6.85
CA ILE A 58 4.55 14.40 5.59
C ILE A 58 4.34 12.91 5.83
N LEU A 59 5.13 12.31 6.74
CA LEU A 59 5.00 10.91 7.11
C LEU A 59 3.62 10.62 7.72
N GLY A 60 3.20 11.44 8.70
CA GLY A 60 1.90 11.30 9.36
C GLY A 60 0.74 11.45 8.39
N PHE A 61 0.79 12.45 7.50
CA PHE A 61 -0.23 12.63 6.47
C PHE A 61 -0.29 11.45 5.50
N GLY A 62 0.86 10.95 5.05
CA GLY A 62 0.93 9.78 4.17
C GLY A 62 0.34 8.52 4.80
N TRP A 63 0.57 8.30 6.10
CA TRP A 63 -0.03 7.19 6.83
C TRP A 63 -1.56 7.26 6.91
N ILE A 64 -2.12 8.46 7.15
CA ILE A 64 -3.57 8.67 7.21
C ILE A 64 -4.19 8.36 5.85
N VAL A 65 -3.64 8.93 4.77
CA VAL A 65 -4.15 8.73 3.40
C VAL A 65 -4.11 7.25 3.02
N LEU A 66 -2.99 6.57 3.25
CA LEU A 66 -2.84 5.13 2.99
C LEU A 66 -3.86 4.28 3.75
N SER A 67 -4.14 4.63 5.01
CA SER A 67 -5.12 3.91 5.83
C SER A 67 -6.54 4.06 5.29
N VAL A 68 -6.91 5.27 4.85
CA VAL A 68 -8.22 5.56 4.25
C VAL A 68 -8.36 4.82 2.92
N GLU A 69 -7.35 4.91 2.05
CA GLU A 69 -7.37 4.29 0.73
C GLU A 69 -7.45 2.76 0.82
N TRP A 70 -6.70 2.17 1.76
CA TRP A 70 -6.77 0.73 2.05
C TRP A 70 -8.17 0.29 2.51
N SER A 71 -8.78 1.03 3.43
CA SER A 71 -10.13 0.75 3.93
C SER A 71 -11.17 0.79 2.80
N ASN A 72 -11.05 1.79 1.92
CA ASN A 72 -11.94 1.94 0.76
C ASN A 72 -11.73 0.81 -0.28
N GLY A 73 -10.49 0.44 -0.57
CA GLY A 73 -10.16 -0.66 -1.47
C GLY A 73 -10.74 -1.99 -0.99
N ARG A 74 -10.63 -2.28 0.31
CA ARG A 74 -11.21 -3.48 0.95
C ARG A 74 -12.74 -3.51 0.87
N LYS A 75 -13.41 -2.37 1.10
CA LYS A 75 -14.87 -2.27 0.96
C LYS A 75 -15.34 -2.56 -0.46
N SER A 76 -14.63 -2.03 -1.45
CA SER A 76 -14.93 -2.29 -2.87
C SER A 76 -14.76 -3.77 -3.22
N PHE A 77 -13.68 -4.40 -2.76
CA PHE A 77 -13.42 -5.82 -2.97
C PHE A 77 -14.51 -6.71 -2.36
N LYS A 78 -14.90 -6.42 -1.10
CA LYS A 78 -15.99 -7.17 -0.43
C LYS A 78 -17.31 -7.05 -1.18
N LYS A 79 -17.64 -5.84 -1.65
CA LYS A 79 -18.86 -5.58 -2.44
C LYS A 79 -18.88 -6.35 -3.77
N ASN A 80 -17.73 -6.50 -4.42
CA ASN A 80 -17.63 -7.33 -5.63
C ASN A 80 -17.79 -8.83 -5.31
N GLN A 81 -17.21 -9.32 -4.21
CA GLN A 81 -17.42 -10.70 -3.79
C GLN A 81 -18.89 -10.99 -3.46
N GLU A 82 -19.58 -10.08 -2.77
CA GLU A 82 -21.02 -10.22 -2.46
C GLU A 82 -21.86 -10.27 -3.75
N LYS A 83 -21.54 -9.43 -4.75
CA LYS A 83 -22.21 -9.45 -6.06
C LYS A 83 -21.97 -10.74 -6.83
N GLU A 84 -20.76 -11.29 -6.78
CA GLU A 84 -20.47 -12.59 -7.42
C GLU A 84 -21.23 -13.72 -6.71
N LEU A 85 -21.33 -13.67 -5.38
CA LEU A 85 -22.10 -14.63 -4.60
C LEU A 85 -23.60 -14.58 -4.93
N GLU A 86 -24.17 -13.38 -5.07
CA GLU A 86 -25.56 -13.22 -5.49
C GLU A 86 -25.82 -13.78 -6.89
N ARG A 87 -24.90 -13.56 -7.85
CA ARG A 87 -25.02 -14.13 -9.20
C ARG A 87 -25.02 -15.66 -9.17
N MET A 88 -24.13 -16.26 -8.39
CA MET A 88 -24.09 -17.72 -8.23
C MET A 88 -25.39 -18.25 -7.61
N ARG A 89 -25.91 -17.56 -6.59
CA ARG A 89 -27.16 -17.95 -5.92
C ARG A 89 -28.40 -17.86 -6.82
N VAL A 90 -28.47 -16.87 -7.71
CA VAL A 90 -29.56 -16.74 -8.69
C VAL A 90 -29.50 -17.84 -9.75
N HIS A 91 -28.28 -18.24 -10.17
CA HIS A 91 -28.08 -19.30 -11.16
C HIS A 91 -28.41 -20.70 -10.61
N ASP A 92 -28.15 -20.96 -9.33
CA ASP A 92 -28.48 -22.23 -8.66
C ASP A 92 -29.99 -22.41 -8.38
N THR A 93 -30.75 -21.32 -8.35
CA THR A 93 -32.21 -21.35 -8.08
C THR A 93 -33.08 -21.49 -9.34
N LEU A 94 -32.47 -21.46 -10.54
CA LEU A 94 -33.13 -21.67 -11.84
C LEU A 94 -32.96 -23.12 -12.30
#